data_AF-A0A1C5XMW9-F1
#
_entry.id   AF-A0A1C5XMW9-F1
#
_cell.length_a   1.000
_cell.length_b   1.000
_cell.length_c   1.000
_cell.angle_alpha   90.00
_cell.angle_beta   90.00
_cell.angle_gamma   90.00
#
_symmetry.space_group_name_H-M   'P 1'
#
loop_
_entity.id
_entity.type
_entity.pdbx_description
1 polymer ?
#
loop_
_entity_poly.entity_id
_entity_poly.type
_entity_poly.pdbx_seq_one_letter_code
_entity_poly.pdbx_strand_id
1 'polypeptide(L)' 'MVFPKEIKRIRQRCFFTQQDFFEEIQVAFTTANRWGGGKTKPNFNAMKNIKEFCIKNDVDYTGVEEA' A
#
# COMPACT_ATOMS: atom_id res chain seq x y z
N MET A 1 8.48 -9.17 -6.07
CA MET A 1 9.36 -8.18 -5.40
C MET A 1 9.01 -6.71 -5.72
N VAL A 2 8.03 -6.44 -6.60
CA VAL A 2 7.66 -5.07 -7.02
C VAL A 2 6.70 -4.42 -6.03
N PHE A 3 5.68 -5.15 -5.56
CA PHE A 3 4.61 -4.59 -4.71
C PHE A 3 5.09 -3.88 -3.43
N PRO A 4 6.01 -4.45 -2.60
CA PRO A 4 6.49 -3.75 -1.41
C PRO A 4 7.28 -2.47 -1.70
N LYS A 5 7.91 -2.37 -2.89
CA LYS A 5 8.64 -1.17 -3.31
C LYS A 5 7.67 -0.06 -3.65
N GLU A 6 6.59 -0.35 -4.38
CA GLU A 6 5.58 0.65 -4.73
C GLU A 6 4.81 1.14 -3.51
N ILE A 7 4.46 0.26 -2.57
CA ILE A 7 3.85 0.67 -1.29
C ILE A 7 4.80 1.59 -0.51
N LYS A 8 6.10 1.28 -0.46
CA LYS A 8 7.08 2.14 0.19
C LYS A 8 7.19 3.50 -0.51
N ARG A 9 7.17 3.52 -1.84
CA ARG A 9 7.23 4.74 -2.66
C ARG A 9 6.02 5.64 -2.42
N ILE A 10 4.80 5.10 -2.47
CA ILE A 10 3.55 5.83 -2.20
C ILE A 10 3.60 6.44 -0.80
N ARG A 11 3.92 5.64 0.21
CA ARG A 11 4.02 6.09 1.59
C ARG A 11 5.00 7.25 1.77
N GLN A 12 6.19 7.15 1.17
CA GLN A 12 7.22 8.19 1.27
C GLN A 12 6.82 9.48 0.55
N ARG A 13 6.13 9.40 -0.60
CA ARG A 13 5.60 10.58 -1.31
C ARG A 13 4.55 11.33 -0.50
N CYS A 14 3.73 10.62 0.25
CA CYS A 14 2.71 11.23 1.10
C CYS A 14 3.22 11.62 2.50
N PHE A 15 4.50 11.37 2.82
CA PHE A 15 5.09 11.63 4.14
C PHE A 15 4.46 10.85 5.31
N PHE A 16 3.93 9.65 5.06
CA PHE A 16 3.34 8.81 6.10
C PHE A 16 4.38 7.90 6.78
N THR A 17 4.23 7.64 8.07
CA THR A 17 4.93 6.50 8.70
C THR A 17 4.31 5.19 8.23
N GLN A 18 4.96 4.07 8.51
CA GLN A 18 4.43 2.76 8.10
C GLN A 18 3.10 2.45 8.81
N GLN A 19 2.97 2.84 10.08
CA GLN A 19 1.75 2.63 10.84
C GLN A 19 0.62 3.52 10.31
N ASP A 20 0.86 4.83 10.18
CA ASP A 20 -0.15 5.78 9.71
C ASP A 20 -0.71 5.39 8.33
N PHE A 21 0.16 4.93 7.43
CA PHE A 21 -0.28 4.52 6.10
C PHE A 21 -1.21 3.31 6.16
N PHE A 22 -0.90 2.31 7.00
CA PHE A 22 -1.72 1.10 7.11
C PHE A 22 -3.04 1.36 7.84
N GLU A 23 -3.04 2.26 8.81
CA GLU A 23 -4.28 2.76 9.42
C GLU A 23 -5.15 3.48 8.39
N GLU A 24 -4.56 4.36 7.56
CA GLU A 24 -5.27 5.10 6.52
C GLU A 24 -5.88 4.18 5.45
N ILE A 25 -5.18 3.13 4.99
CA ILE A 25 -5.75 2.13 4.07
C ILE A 25 -6.58 1.05 4.77
N GLN A 26 -6.84 1.19 6.08
CA GLN A 26 -7.62 0.26 6.89
C GLN A 26 -7.11 -1.20 6.85
N VAL A 27 -5.80 -1.38 6.83
CA VAL A 27 -5.14 -2.69 6.85
C VAL A 27 -4.42 -2.88 8.18
N ALA A 28 -4.68 -3.99 8.86
CA ALA A 28 -3.96 -4.31 10.08
C ALA A 28 -2.46 -4.47 9.83
N PHE A 29 -1.62 -3.90 10.71
CA PHE A 29 -0.16 -3.93 10.60
C PHE A 29 0.41 -5.37 10.42
N THR A 30 -0.19 -6.34 11.11
CA THR A 30 0.17 -7.76 11.00
C THR A 30 -0.05 -8.34 9.61
N THR A 31 -1.05 -7.85 8.87
CA THR A 31 -1.34 -8.24 7.48
C THR A 31 -0.34 -7.60 6.54
N ALA A 32 -0.06 -6.31 6.71
CA ALA A 32 0.86 -5.59 5.85
C ALA A 32 2.32 -6.07 5.97
N ASN A 33 2.74 -6.50 7.16
CA ASN A 33 4.05 -7.15 7.34
C ASN A 33 4.23 -8.42 6.50
N ARG A 34 3.13 -9.09 6.11
CA ARG A 34 3.20 -10.25 5.22
C ARG A 34 3.45 -9.88 3.76
N TRP A 35 3.05 -8.68 3.34
CA TRP A 35 3.34 -8.16 1.99
C TRP A 35 4.84 -7.94 1.80
N GLY A 36 5.53 -7.42 2.83
CA GLY A 36 6.97 -7.12 2.79
C GLY A 36 7.87 -8.33 2.49
N GLY A 37 7.43 -9.55 2.85
CA GLY A 37 8.15 -10.78 2.55
C GLY A 37 7.79 -11.44 1.22
N GLY A 38 6.89 -10.85 0.42
CA GLY A 38 6.37 -11.48 -0.80
C GLY A 38 5.53 -12.74 -0.55
N LYS A 39 5.16 -13.00 0.72
CA LYS A 39 4.47 -14.22 1.14
C LYS A 39 2.98 -14.19 0.84
N THR A 40 2.40 -13.02 0.59
CA THR A 40 0.95 -12.88 0.40
C THR A 40 0.62 -11.63 -0.41
N LYS A 41 -0.33 -11.74 -1.35
CA LYS A 41 -0.89 -10.60 -2.08
C LYS A 41 -1.96 -9.91 -1.21
N PRO A 42 -2.21 -8.61 -1.41
CA PRO A 42 -3.37 -7.93 -0.82
C PRO A 42 -4.67 -8.58 -1.31
N ASN A 43 -5.71 -8.54 -0.47
CA ASN A 43 -7.06 -8.87 -0.91
C ASN A 43 -7.70 -7.69 -1.67
N PHE A 44 -8.85 -7.91 -2.28
CA PHE A 44 -9.54 -6.87 -3.05
C PHE A 44 -9.88 -5.62 -2.24
N ASN A 45 -10.26 -5.76 -0.96
CA ASN A 45 -10.52 -4.60 -0.10
C ASN A 45 -9.25 -3.77 0.12
N ALA A 46 -8.12 -4.40 0.41
CA ALA A 46 -6.85 -3.71 0.55
C ALA A 46 -6.43 -3.03 -0.76
N MET A 47 -6.59 -3.70 -1.91
CA MET A 47 -6.31 -3.09 -3.22
C MET A 47 -7.19 -1.85 -3.47
N LYS A 48 -8.48 -1.94 -3.17
CA LYS A 48 -9.43 -0.83 -3.27
C LYS A 48 -9.01 0.35 -2.38
N ASN A 49 -8.70 0.08 -1.11
CA ASN A 49 -8.32 1.13 -0.16
C ASN A 49 -7.00 1.82 -0.55
N ILE A 50 -6.02 1.06 -1.06
CA ILE A 50 -4.77 1.65 -1.59
C ILE A 50 -5.06 2.55 -2.80
N LYS A 51 -5.95 2.11 -3.71
CA LYS A 51 -6.34 2.92 -4.87
C LYS A 51 -7.04 4.21 -4.45
N GLU A 52 -7.97 4.14 -3.51
CA GLU A 52 -8.66 5.31 -2.95
C GLU A 52 -7.68 6.28 -2.26
N PHE A 53 -6.72 5.75 -1.50
CA PHE A 53 -5.64 6.56 -0.92
C PHE A 53 -4.83 7.27 -1.99
N CYS A 54 -4.45 6.57 -3.06
CA CYS A 54 -3.66 7.15 -4.15
C CYS A 54 -4.44 8.27 -4.86
N ILE A 55 -5.73 8.08 -5.14
CA ILE A 55 -6.59 9.10 -5.73
C ILE A 55 -6.71 10.33 -4.81
N LYS A 56 -6.92 10.12 -3.50
CA LYS A 56 -7.05 11.20 -2.52
C LYS A 56 -5.78 12.05 -2.39
N ASN A 57 -4.61 11.44 -2.56
CA ASN A 57 -3.31 12.10 -2.38
C ASN A 57 -2.62 12.47 -3.70
N ASP A 58 -3.31 12.34 -4.84
CA ASP A 58 -2.77 12.58 -6.18
C ASP A 58 -1.46 11.80 -6.46
N VAL A 59 -1.48 10.50 -6.13
CA VAL A 59 -0.35 9.58 -6.33
C VAL A 59 -0.68 8.54 -7.38
N ASP A 60 0.29 8.26 -8.24
CA ASP A 60 0.21 7.23 -9.28
C ASP A 60 0.07 5.82 -8.68
N TYR A 61 -1.01 5.13 -9.03
CA TYR A 61 -1.32 3.76 -8.60
C TYR A 61 -0.83 2.69 -9.57
N THR A 62 -0.43 3.07 -10.79
CA THR A 62 -0.14 2.13 -11.90
C THR A 62 0.91 1.09 -11.49
N GLY A 63 1.98 1.53 -10.80
CA GLY A 63 3.02 0.62 -10.32
C GLY A 63 2.51 -0.45 -9.34
N VAL A 64 1.46 -0.16 -8.56
CA VAL A 64 0.86 -1.15 -7.64
C VAL A 64 -0.04 -2.14 -8.39
N GLU A 65 -0.71 -1.70 -9.45
CA GLU A 65 -1.59 -2.53 -10.29
C GLU A 65 -0.81 -3.56 -11.10
N GLU A 66 0.40 -3.21 -11.54
CA GLU A 66 1.28 -4.07 -12.36
C GLU A 66 2.17 -5.03 -11.54
N ALA A 67 2.14 -4.95 -10.20
CA ALA A 67 3.11 -5.57 -9.28
C ALA A 67 2.73 -6.93 -8.67
#